data_AF-A0A960XKL5-F1
#
_entry.id   AF-A0A960XKL5-F1
#
_cell.length_a   1.000
_cell.length_b   1.000
_cell.length_c   1.000
_cell.angle_alpha   90.00
_cell.angle_beta   90.00
_cell.angle_gamma   90.00
#
_symmetry.space_group_name_H-M   'P 1'
#
loop_
_entity.id
_entity.type
_entity.pdbx_description
1 polymer ?
#
loop_
_entity_poly.entity_id
_entity_poly.type
_entity_poly.pdbx_seq_one_letter_code
_entity_poly.pdbx_strand_id
1 'polypeptide(L)'
;MAVPGANEIGTSTGLSISFDTWSGNTLPDGAADIEGIIVMLDGKTLLRHSLPTRNGECDDTTSLQTGPYTPENNGDWVNLCWQPFRLEVTEDAKITVEYKGVKLLDAVQTDFYASPGQIVFAGRTGGANENHHVDNVVLQTTIAADPIVSTPSGDHNGFSLQLFDIPGKAVDPTSVAVKLDNEPVTVTTTKDGDTTTIVYSTAWPDLLASATTYAVTVDFEDSSKTSYSATKSFTTPFYATLPWANGSRPGTGVAEEPGFNARIWQLEQAVDAVAPADVMVPNIEWGEAVIAGLAGPNVADLFGAVDENLFPVDTVINFNQDHATGPIGNFTPDDPIPGIPGLGLTLDDNIAGEFVTYVEFPDPGFYQMGVNSDDGFRVTVGEVPGWQALEVLEPGGIAGGIACMPATPSTGGIGPALPTPAIEAEVVLVDPALACDAIANAEELAGKIALIDRGTCTFTDKINRAAEAGAVAVIMVNERSDFPLVMGGNPVTIPCVIIYPQDGAKLKENIGSLVVRLGTDPTLRLGEFNGARGASDTIFNFVVPTAGLWPLRCLWLEAGGGANVEWFSVSPEGEKVLLNDAANP
;
A
#
# COMPACT_ATOMS: atom_id res chain seq x y z
N MET A 1 -28.35 18.80 15.45
CA MET A 1 -27.08 18.82 16.20
C MET A 1 -26.02 19.27 15.21
N ALA A 2 -25.23 20.29 15.51
CA ALA A 2 -24.18 20.75 14.61
C ALA A 2 -23.09 19.66 14.54
N VAL A 3 -22.82 19.18 13.34
CA VAL A 3 -21.73 18.24 13.01
C VAL A 3 -20.40 18.93 13.33
N PRO A 4 -19.37 18.24 13.85
CA PRO A 4 -18.03 18.82 14.01
C PRO A 4 -17.54 19.42 12.68
N GLY A 5 -16.85 20.56 12.75
CA GLY A 5 -16.39 21.30 11.57
C GLY A 5 -15.51 20.44 10.65
N ALA A 6 -15.46 20.82 9.37
CA ALA A 6 -14.58 20.21 8.38
C ALA A 6 -13.11 20.19 8.87
N ASN A 7 -12.37 19.15 8.47
CA ASN A 7 -10.93 19.08 8.70
C ASN A 7 -10.22 20.24 7.98
N GLU A 8 -8.95 20.50 8.28
CA GLU A 8 -8.15 21.56 7.65
C GLU A 8 -8.23 21.57 6.12
N ILE A 9 -8.32 20.37 5.54
CA ILE A 9 -8.33 20.12 4.10
C ILE A 9 -9.76 20.03 3.53
N GLY A 10 -10.75 20.49 4.29
CA GLY A 10 -12.16 20.53 3.91
C GLY A 10 -12.95 19.26 4.27
N THR A 11 -13.95 18.97 3.43
CA THR A 11 -14.88 17.84 3.61
C THR A 11 -14.17 16.49 3.49
N SER A 12 -14.61 15.49 4.25
CA SER A 12 -14.14 14.10 4.15
C SER A 12 -14.84 13.30 3.04
N THR A 13 -15.85 13.88 2.39
CA THR A 13 -16.60 13.27 1.28
C THR A 13 -16.70 14.26 0.12
N GLY A 14 -16.70 13.76 -1.11
CA GLY A 14 -16.60 14.55 -2.33
C GLY A 14 -15.19 15.08 -2.60
N LEU A 15 -15.11 16.04 -3.53
CA LEU A 15 -13.87 16.68 -3.95
C LEU A 15 -13.56 17.90 -3.09
N SER A 16 -12.36 17.97 -2.50
CA SER A 16 -11.87 19.14 -1.77
C SER A 16 -10.57 19.68 -2.38
N ILE A 17 -10.44 21.00 -2.40
CA ILE A 17 -9.25 21.72 -2.83
C ILE A 17 -8.83 22.65 -1.69
N SER A 18 -7.71 22.34 -1.04
CA SER A 18 -7.14 23.16 0.02
C SER A 18 -6.02 24.03 -0.50
N PHE A 19 -5.98 25.28 -0.04
CA PHE A 19 -4.86 26.20 -0.21
C PHE A 19 -4.23 26.35 1.17
N ASP A 20 -3.21 25.54 1.43
CA ASP A 20 -2.62 25.42 2.75
C ASP A 20 -1.37 26.27 2.87
N THR A 21 -1.31 27.09 3.93
CA THR A 21 -0.15 27.92 4.26
C THR A 21 0.56 27.42 5.51
N TRP A 22 0.23 26.23 5.98
CA TRP A 22 0.94 25.58 7.07
C TRP A 22 1.23 24.12 6.72
N SER A 23 2.25 23.54 7.34
CA SER A 23 2.53 22.11 7.24
C SER A 23 2.89 21.58 8.61
N GLY A 24 2.43 20.38 8.94
CA GLY A 24 2.75 19.72 10.22
C GLY A 24 1.63 18.85 10.78
N ASN A 25 0.50 18.76 10.08
CA ASN A 25 -0.58 17.83 10.40
C ASN A 25 -0.50 16.58 9.50
N THR A 26 -1.33 15.59 9.81
CA THR A 26 -1.51 14.38 9.00
C THR A 26 -2.83 14.47 8.27
N LEU A 27 -2.80 14.25 6.95
CA LEU A 27 -3.98 14.20 6.10
C LEU A 27 -4.85 12.98 6.45
N PRO A 28 -6.14 12.95 6.07
CA PRO A 28 -7.05 11.86 6.43
C PRO A 28 -6.62 10.47 5.93
N ASP A 29 -5.78 10.41 4.90
CA ASP A 29 -5.21 9.18 4.35
C ASP A 29 -3.83 8.82 4.95
N GLY A 30 -3.42 9.51 6.02
CA GLY A 30 -2.13 9.28 6.68
C GLY A 30 -0.95 9.99 6.04
N ALA A 31 -1.13 10.65 4.88
CA ALA A 31 -0.04 11.36 4.23
C ALA A 31 0.36 12.63 5.00
N ALA A 32 1.64 13.00 4.93
CA ALA A 32 2.11 14.26 5.49
C ALA A 32 1.49 15.46 4.76
N ASP A 33 1.04 16.44 5.54
CA ASP A 33 0.57 17.73 5.05
C ASP A 33 1.72 18.58 4.48
N ILE A 34 1.40 19.53 3.60
CA ILE A 34 2.37 20.41 2.94
C ILE A 34 1.84 21.84 2.78
N GLU A 35 2.74 22.82 2.77
CA GLU A 35 2.40 24.17 2.30
C GLU A 35 2.20 24.14 0.77
N GLY A 36 0.99 24.42 0.31
CA GLY A 36 0.66 24.46 -1.10
C GLY A 36 -0.81 24.18 -1.42
N ILE A 37 -1.06 23.55 -2.57
CA ILE A 37 -2.41 23.15 -2.99
C ILE A 37 -2.56 21.64 -2.85
N ILE A 38 -3.59 21.22 -2.12
CA ILE A 38 -3.89 19.82 -1.85
C ILE A 38 -5.26 19.50 -2.45
N VAL A 39 -5.33 18.46 -3.27
CA VAL A 39 -6.56 17.97 -3.89
C VAL A 39 -6.90 16.63 -3.26
N MET A 40 -8.09 16.49 -2.69
CA MET A 40 -8.56 15.23 -2.14
C MET A 40 -9.92 14.82 -2.71
N LEU A 41 -10.15 13.52 -2.78
CA LEU A 41 -11.43 12.93 -3.13
C LEU A 41 -11.79 11.87 -2.09
N ASP A 42 -12.93 12.06 -1.42
CA ASP A 42 -13.45 11.14 -0.39
C ASP A 42 -12.40 10.81 0.69
N GLY A 43 -11.68 11.84 1.14
CA GLY A 43 -10.64 11.73 2.16
C GLY A 43 -9.29 11.18 1.66
N LYS A 44 -9.16 10.83 0.38
CA LYS A 44 -7.90 10.36 -0.23
C LYS A 44 -7.21 11.46 -1.02
N THR A 45 -5.89 11.57 -0.89
CA THR A 45 -5.09 12.53 -1.65
C THR A 45 -5.01 12.15 -3.13
N LEU A 46 -5.44 13.06 -4.00
CA LEU A 46 -5.17 13.00 -5.45
C LEU A 46 -3.90 13.76 -5.83
N LEU A 47 -3.62 14.89 -5.15
CA LEU A 47 -2.44 15.71 -5.41
C LEU A 47 -2.00 16.45 -4.15
N ARG A 48 -0.68 16.54 -3.98
CA ARG A 48 0.00 17.50 -3.11
C ARG A 48 0.98 18.31 -3.95
N HIS A 49 0.67 19.57 -4.19
CA HIS A 49 1.52 20.48 -4.96
C HIS A 49 2.12 21.55 -4.06
N SER A 50 3.42 21.48 -3.82
CA SER A 50 4.11 22.38 -2.89
C SER A 50 4.25 23.79 -3.45
N LEU A 51 3.83 24.80 -2.67
CA LEU A 51 3.95 26.23 -2.97
C LEU A 51 4.37 26.98 -1.68
N PRO A 52 5.59 26.74 -1.16
CA PRO A 52 6.01 27.26 0.15
C PRO A 52 6.23 28.78 0.15
N THR A 53 6.26 29.41 -1.03
CA THR A 53 6.37 30.86 -1.15
C THR A 53 4.99 31.49 -0.99
N ARG A 54 4.73 32.03 0.19
CA ARG A 54 3.48 32.76 0.50
C ARG A 54 3.57 34.18 -0.05
N ASN A 55 2.46 34.69 -0.59
CA ASN A 55 2.34 36.07 -1.06
C ASN A 55 3.43 36.49 -2.06
N GLY A 56 3.84 35.57 -2.95
CA GLY A 56 4.82 35.87 -4.00
C GLY A 56 4.30 36.87 -5.03
N GLU A 57 5.14 37.21 -6.01
CA GLU A 57 4.71 38.06 -7.13
C GLU A 57 3.51 37.42 -7.86
N CYS A 58 2.67 38.25 -8.47
CA CYS A 58 1.42 37.77 -9.08
C CYS A 58 1.61 36.61 -10.04
N ASP A 59 2.56 36.77 -10.95
CA ASP A 59 2.85 35.80 -12.00
C ASP A 59 3.81 34.69 -11.54
N ASP A 60 4.20 34.67 -10.26
CA ASP A 60 5.01 33.59 -9.69
C ASP A 60 4.15 32.33 -9.51
N THR A 61 4.24 31.40 -10.45
CA THR A 61 3.49 30.15 -10.43
C THR A 61 3.90 29.19 -9.30
N THR A 62 4.96 29.50 -8.54
CA THR A 62 5.43 28.70 -7.39
C THR A 62 4.95 29.24 -6.05
N SER A 63 4.10 30.28 -6.08
CA SER A 63 3.62 30.98 -4.89
C SER A 63 2.12 30.80 -4.66
N LEU A 64 1.72 30.86 -3.39
CA LEU A 64 0.34 31.15 -2.99
C LEU A 64 0.08 32.66 -2.98
N GLN A 65 -1.19 33.05 -3.16
CA GLN A 65 -1.70 34.41 -2.95
C GLN A 65 -2.56 34.49 -1.69
N THR A 66 -2.04 33.90 -0.63
CA THR A 66 -2.67 33.82 0.68
C THR A 66 -1.59 33.51 1.74
N GLY A 67 -1.90 33.75 3.02
CA GLY A 67 -1.02 33.47 4.16
C GLY A 67 -0.41 34.71 4.85
N PRO A 68 0.19 34.54 6.04
CA PRO A 68 0.84 35.64 6.78
C PRO A 68 2.18 36.06 6.16
N TYR A 69 2.53 37.35 6.20
CA TYR A 69 3.84 37.87 5.76
C TYR A 69 4.96 37.64 6.78
N THR A 70 4.62 37.64 8.07
CA THR A 70 5.51 37.29 9.19
C THR A 70 4.68 36.59 10.27
N PRO A 71 5.30 35.85 11.21
CA PRO A 71 4.58 35.21 12.32
C PRO A 71 3.76 36.19 13.17
N GLU A 72 4.13 37.48 13.22
CA GLU A 72 3.46 38.52 13.97
C GLU A 72 2.59 39.48 13.13
N ASN A 73 2.50 39.29 11.80
CA ASN A 73 1.72 40.18 10.92
C ASN A 73 0.46 39.48 10.39
N ASN A 74 -0.69 40.15 10.52
CA ASN A 74 -2.04 39.64 10.23
C ASN A 74 -2.38 39.44 8.73
N GLY A 75 -1.40 39.20 7.85
CA GLY A 75 -1.64 38.95 6.43
C GLY A 75 -2.27 40.14 5.69
N ASP A 76 -1.52 41.22 5.47
CA ASP A 76 -2.00 42.40 4.74
C ASP A 76 -2.45 42.07 3.31
N TRP A 77 -3.77 42.05 3.07
CA TRP A 77 -4.36 41.70 1.78
C TRP A 77 -4.10 42.74 0.69
N VAL A 78 -3.56 43.92 1.02
CA VAL A 78 -3.30 45.02 0.06
C VAL A 78 -2.31 44.61 -1.03
N ASN A 79 -1.39 43.70 -0.73
CA ASN A 79 -0.34 43.27 -1.65
C ASN A 79 -0.67 41.94 -2.36
N LEU A 80 -1.82 41.32 -2.05
CA LEU A 80 -2.30 40.15 -2.78
C LEU A 80 -2.85 40.57 -4.14
N CYS A 81 -2.80 39.67 -5.11
CA CYS A 81 -3.48 39.86 -6.37
C CYS A 81 -4.42 38.72 -6.72
N TRP A 82 -5.44 39.09 -7.50
CA TRP A 82 -6.41 38.16 -8.05
C TRP A 82 -5.74 37.23 -9.05
N GLN A 83 -5.87 35.93 -8.82
CA GLN A 83 -5.31 34.89 -9.67
C GLN A 83 -6.39 33.90 -10.09
N PRO A 84 -6.34 33.40 -11.33
CA PRO A 84 -7.33 32.45 -11.80
C PRO A 84 -7.14 31.10 -11.12
N PHE A 85 -8.24 30.56 -10.64
CA PHE A 85 -8.38 29.16 -10.25
C PHE A 85 -9.47 28.52 -11.11
N ARG A 86 -9.21 27.32 -11.62
CA ARG A 86 -10.18 26.56 -12.42
C ARG A 86 -10.19 25.11 -11.95
N LEU A 87 -11.40 24.62 -11.74
CA LEU A 87 -11.70 23.21 -11.52
C LEU A 87 -12.64 22.75 -12.64
N GLU A 88 -12.29 21.66 -13.30
CA GLU A 88 -13.14 21.00 -14.28
C GLU A 88 -13.33 19.53 -13.88
N VAL A 89 -14.59 19.11 -13.87
CA VAL A 89 -15.00 17.71 -13.72
C VAL A 89 -15.79 17.36 -14.97
N THR A 90 -15.29 16.39 -15.73
CA THR A 90 -15.90 15.94 -16.98
C THR A 90 -16.95 14.85 -16.75
N GLU A 91 -17.79 14.59 -17.76
CA GLU A 91 -18.83 13.55 -17.69
C GLU A 91 -18.25 12.13 -17.56
N ASP A 92 -17.00 11.92 -18.01
CA ASP A 92 -16.23 10.69 -17.84
C ASP A 92 -15.35 10.71 -16.57
N ALA A 93 -15.71 11.53 -15.57
CA ALA A 93 -15.09 11.60 -14.24
C ALA A 93 -13.58 11.93 -14.24
N LYS A 94 -13.11 12.67 -15.23
CA LYS A 94 -11.77 13.26 -15.21
C LYS A 94 -11.77 14.61 -14.53
N ILE A 95 -10.80 14.82 -13.65
CA ILE A 95 -10.60 16.06 -12.90
C ILE A 95 -9.38 16.81 -13.46
N THR A 96 -9.56 18.12 -13.71
CA THR A 96 -8.47 19.05 -14.01
C THR A 96 -8.51 20.18 -12.98
N VAL A 97 -7.36 20.49 -12.39
CA VAL A 97 -7.19 21.58 -11.42
C VAL A 97 -6.10 22.49 -11.95
N GLU A 98 -6.39 23.79 -12.06
CA GLU A 98 -5.49 24.79 -12.58
C GLU A 98 -5.43 26.00 -11.66
N TYR A 99 -4.22 26.49 -11.40
CA TYR A 99 -3.97 27.69 -10.60
C TYR A 99 -2.91 28.55 -11.29
N LYS A 100 -3.16 29.87 -11.39
CA LYS A 100 -2.28 30.82 -12.11
C LYS A 100 -1.96 30.40 -13.56
N GLY A 101 -2.89 29.72 -14.23
CA GLY A 101 -2.69 29.22 -15.60
C GLY A 101 -1.89 27.92 -15.70
N VAL A 102 -1.45 27.34 -14.58
CA VAL A 102 -0.71 26.08 -14.53
C VAL A 102 -1.64 24.95 -14.12
N LYS A 103 -1.70 23.90 -14.95
CA LYS A 103 -2.42 22.68 -14.59
C LYS A 103 -1.65 21.92 -13.52
N LEU A 104 -2.25 21.82 -12.34
CA LEU A 104 -1.76 21.05 -11.21
C LEU A 104 -2.20 19.58 -11.34
N LEU A 105 -3.44 19.38 -11.80
CA LEU A 105 -3.96 18.11 -12.31
C LEU A 105 -4.43 18.31 -13.75
N ASP A 106 -4.14 17.35 -14.62
CA ASP A 106 -4.61 17.37 -16.02
C ASP A 106 -5.35 16.08 -16.37
N ALA A 107 -6.67 16.19 -16.52
CA ALA A 107 -7.56 15.11 -16.95
C ALA A 107 -7.34 13.79 -16.18
N VAL A 108 -7.10 13.87 -14.87
CA VAL A 108 -6.89 12.68 -14.02
C VAL A 108 -8.19 11.91 -13.89
N GLN A 109 -8.17 10.65 -14.30
CA GLN A 109 -9.31 9.75 -14.16
C GLN A 109 -9.62 9.51 -12.69
N THR A 110 -10.87 9.71 -12.31
CA THR A 110 -11.40 9.39 -10.97
C THR A 110 -12.73 8.64 -11.09
N ASP A 111 -13.31 8.29 -9.94
CA ASP A 111 -14.67 7.79 -9.83
C ASP A 111 -15.66 8.88 -9.36
N PHE A 112 -15.21 10.14 -9.29
CA PHE A 112 -16.05 11.27 -8.90
C PHE A 112 -16.80 11.84 -10.10
N TYR A 113 -18.12 11.77 -10.06
CA TYR A 113 -19.02 12.35 -11.05
C TYR A 113 -19.67 13.59 -10.47
N ALA A 114 -19.73 14.66 -11.26
CA ALA A 114 -20.52 15.83 -10.88
C ALA A 114 -21.98 15.42 -10.67
N SER A 115 -22.50 15.64 -9.47
CA SER A 115 -23.87 15.34 -9.06
C SER A 115 -24.51 16.58 -8.42
N PRO A 116 -25.86 16.62 -8.28
CA PRO A 116 -26.52 17.66 -7.51
C PRO A 116 -25.93 17.75 -6.10
N GLY A 117 -25.41 18.93 -5.72
CA GLY A 117 -24.71 19.11 -4.45
C GLY A 117 -24.52 20.58 -4.07
N GLN A 118 -23.77 20.82 -3.00
CA GLN A 118 -23.43 22.15 -2.51
C GLN A 118 -21.95 22.44 -2.75
N ILE A 119 -21.63 23.66 -3.17
CA ILE A 119 -20.26 24.18 -3.12
C ILE A 119 -20.09 24.85 -1.77
N VAL A 120 -19.13 24.36 -0.99
CA VAL A 120 -18.84 24.88 0.34
C VAL A 120 -17.52 25.65 0.28
N PHE A 121 -17.57 26.93 0.65
CA PHE A 121 -16.37 27.70 0.98
C PHE A 121 -16.14 27.60 2.48
N ALA A 122 -14.98 27.08 2.86
CA ALA A 122 -14.58 26.92 4.24
C ALA A 122 -13.17 27.50 4.43
N GLY A 123 -12.90 27.94 5.65
CA GLY A 123 -11.56 28.33 6.08
C GLY A 123 -11.36 27.83 7.50
N ARG A 124 -10.20 27.23 7.76
CA ARG A 124 -9.75 26.88 9.10
C ARG A 124 -8.49 27.67 9.37
N THR A 125 -8.49 28.43 10.45
CA THR A 125 -7.28 29.10 10.94
C THR A 125 -6.84 28.42 12.21
N GLY A 126 -5.55 28.09 12.31
CA GLY A 126 -4.92 27.64 13.54
C GLY A 126 -4.51 28.84 14.41
N GLY A 127 -3.19 29.01 14.60
CA GLY A 127 -2.59 30.06 15.44
C GLY A 127 -2.16 31.34 14.71
N ALA A 128 -2.26 31.40 13.38
CA ALA A 128 -1.92 32.56 12.55
C ALA A 128 -3.15 33.11 11.83
N ASN A 129 -3.16 34.43 11.60
CA ASN A 129 -4.22 35.10 10.84
C ASN A 129 -3.90 35.08 9.35
N GLU A 130 -4.90 34.77 8.53
CA GLU A 130 -4.80 34.70 7.08
C GLU A 130 -6.02 35.35 6.43
N ASN A 131 -5.83 35.94 5.25
CA ASN A 131 -6.91 36.48 4.43
C ASN A 131 -6.96 35.73 3.10
N HIS A 132 -8.07 35.03 2.85
CA HIS A 132 -8.37 34.40 1.58
C HIS A 132 -9.60 35.08 0.98
N HIS A 133 -9.44 35.68 -0.20
CA HIS A 133 -10.53 36.30 -0.93
C HIS A 133 -10.88 35.49 -2.19
N VAL A 134 -12.17 35.29 -2.41
CA VAL A 134 -12.70 34.64 -3.61
C VAL A 134 -13.72 35.59 -4.25
N ASP A 135 -13.58 35.85 -5.54
CA ASP A 135 -14.49 36.71 -6.32
C ASP A 135 -14.64 36.16 -7.74
N ASN A 136 -15.67 36.62 -8.46
CA ASN A 136 -16.01 36.20 -9.83
C ASN A 136 -16.19 34.68 -9.96
N VAL A 137 -16.80 34.05 -8.95
CA VAL A 137 -17.14 32.63 -8.99
C VAL A 137 -18.14 32.38 -10.11
N VAL A 138 -17.70 31.64 -11.13
CA VAL A 138 -18.54 31.18 -12.23
C VAL A 138 -18.67 29.67 -12.13
N LEU A 139 -19.90 29.20 -11.93
CA LEU A 139 -20.23 27.78 -12.04
C LEU A 139 -20.84 27.52 -13.42
N GLN A 140 -20.15 26.73 -14.23
CA GLN A 140 -20.68 26.24 -15.50
C GLN A 140 -21.10 24.78 -15.32
N THR A 141 -22.40 24.51 -15.43
CA THR A 141 -22.94 23.15 -15.45
C THR A 141 -23.58 22.87 -16.79
N THR A 142 -23.39 21.65 -17.29
CA THR A 142 -24.23 21.12 -18.36
C THR A 142 -25.48 20.54 -17.72
N ILE A 143 -26.65 21.06 -18.06
CA ILE A 143 -27.92 20.47 -17.58
C ILE A 143 -28.07 19.12 -18.27
N ALA A 144 -28.17 18.05 -17.48
CA ALA A 144 -28.40 16.72 -18.01
C ALA A 144 -29.72 16.69 -18.79
N ALA A 145 -29.66 16.18 -20.02
CA ALA A 145 -30.83 16.06 -20.88
C ALA A 145 -31.70 14.84 -20.52
N ASP A 146 -31.12 13.85 -19.86
CA ASP A 146 -31.71 12.58 -19.45
C ASP A 146 -31.39 12.29 -17.97
N PRO A 147 -32.16 11.41 -17.30
CA PRO A 147 -31.84 11.00 -15.92
C PRO A 147 -30.42 10.43 -15.81
N ILE A 148 -29.73 10.76 -14.71
CA ILE A 148 -28.30 10.46 -14.54
C ILE A 148 -28.15 9.14 -13.79
N VAL A 149 -27.23 8.28 -14.23
CA VAL A 149 -26.85 7.03 -13.53
C VAL A 149 -25.48 7.19 -12.89
N SER A 150 -25.42 7.05 -11.56
CA SER A 150 -24.15 7.07 -10.83
C SER A 150 -23.33 5.82 -11.13
N THR A 151 -22.02 5.91 -10.90
CA THR A 151 -21.18 4.71 -10.89
C THR A 151 -21.54 3.87 -9.66
N PRO A 152 -21.59 2.53 -9.81
CA PRO A 152 -21.80 1.64 -8.68
C PRO A 152 -20.61 1.65 -7.73
N SER A 153 -20.91 1.62 -6.43
CA SER A 153 -19.96 1.39 -5.35
C SER A 153 -20.32 0.08 -4.67
N GLY A 154 -19.35 -0.82 -4.52
CA GLY A 154 -19.62 -2.17 -4.04
C GLY A 154 -18.40 -2.88 -3.50
N ASP A 155 -18.67 -4.03 -2.90
CA ASP A 155 -17.69 -4.94 -2.33
C ASP A 155 -18.05 -6.41 -2.70
N HIS A 156 -17.53 -7.37 -1.94
CA HIS A 156 -17.80 -8.79 -2.10
C HIS A 156 -19.28 -9.17 -1.90
N ASN A 157 -20.06 -8.35 -1.19
CA ASN A 157 -21.48 -8.57 -0.88
C ASN A 157 -22.43 -7.86 -1.85
N GLY A 158 -21.93 -7.21 -2.90
CA GLY A 158 -22.77 -6.58 -3.92
C GLY A 158 -22.40 -5.12 -4.16
N PHE A 159 -23.36 -4.32 -4.61
CA PHE A 159 -23.14 -2.92 -4.94
C PHE A 159 -24.38 -2.07 -4.72
N SER A 160 -24.17 -0.77 -4.59
CA SER A 160 -25.21 0.25 -4.64
C SER A 160 -24.91 1.29 -5.71
N LEU A 161 -25.95 1.84 -6.33
CA LEU A 161 -25.84 2.97 -7.25
C LEU A 161 -27.12 3.81 -7.20
N GLN A 162 -27.06 5.01 -7.75
CA GLN A 162 -28.16 5.97 -7.73
C GLN A 162 -28.56 6.40 -9.13
N LEU A 163 -29.86 6.61 -9.31
CA LEU A 163 -30.44 7.31 -10.45
C LEU A 163 -30.94 8.68 -9.98
N PHE A 164 -30.61 9.73 -10.70
CA PHE A 164 -31.06 11.09 -10.39
C PHE A 164 -32.09 11.56 -11.40
N ASP A 165 -33.22 12.01 -10.89
CA ASP A 165 -34.29 12.63 -11.66
C ASP A 165 -33.79 13.93 -12.32
N ILE A 166 -34.41 14.27 -13.45
CA ILE A 166 -34.31 15.61 -14.03
C ILE A 166 -35.71 16.20 -14.24
N PRO A 167 -35.85 17.54 -14.32
CA PRO A 167 -37.16 18.17 -14.46
C PRO A 167 -37.98 17.61 -15.63
N GLY A 168 -39.13 17.01 -15.33
CA GLY A 168 -40.04 16.42 -16.32
C GLY A 168 -39.73 14.97 -16.71
N LYS A 169 -38.64 14.37 -16.23
CA LYS A 169 -38.27 12.96 -16.47
C LYS A 169 -37.88 12.29 -15.14
N ALA A 170 -38.83 12.25 -14.20
CA ALA A 170 -38.63 11.58 -12.92
C ALA A 170 -38.55 10.05 -13.11
N VAL A 171 -37.58 9.37 -12.51
CA VAL A 171 -37.41 7.92 -12.62
C VAL A 171 -38.61 7.18 -12.01
N ASP A 172 -39.12 6.16 -12.69
CA ASP A 172 -40.10 5.20 -12.16
C ASP A 172 -39.34 4.04 -11.48
N PRO A 173 -39.26 4.00 -10.14
CA PRO A 173 -38.47 2.98 -9.44
C PRO A 173 -38.97 1.55 -9.69
N THR A 174 -40.24 1.37 -10.10
CA THR A 174 -40.81 0.04 -10.37
C THR A 174 -40.40 -0.54 -11.73
N SER A 175 -39.83 0.30 -12.60
CA SER A 175 -39.37 -0.08 -13.93
C SER A 175 -37.91 -0.56 -13.96
N VAL A 176 -37.17 -0.38 -12.87
CA VAL A 176 -35.74 -0.64 -12.80
C VAL A 176 -35.46 -2.13 -12.95
N ALA A 177 -34.64 -2.48 -13.93
CA ALA A 177 -34.07 -3.80 -14.14
C ALA A 177 -32.54 -3.68 -14.24
N VAL A 178 -31.83 -4.58 -13.57
CA VAL A 178 -30.36 -4.52 -13.48
C VAL A 178 -29.75 -5.83 -13.97
N LYS A 179 -28.61 -5.71 -14.66
CA LYS A 179 -27.78 -6.84 -15.09
C LYS A 179 -26.35 -6.66 -14.59
N LEU A 180 -25.75 -7.75 -14.14
CA LEU A 180 -24.34 -7.87 -13.82
C LEU A 180 -23.68 -8.74 -14.89
N ASP A 181 -22.72 -8.22 -15.64
CA ASP A 181 -22.08 -8.89 -16.79
C ASP A 181 -23.07 -9.47 -17.81
N ASN A 182 -24.15 -8.73 -18.06
CA ASN A 182 -25.30 -9.09 -18.91
C ASN A 182 -26.28 -10.10 -18.32
N GLU A 183 -26.02 -10.66 -17.15
CA GLU A 183 -26.94 -11.55 -16.45
C GLU A 183 -27.89 -10.77 -15.54
N PRO A 184 -29.22 -10.95 -15.65
CA PRO A 184 -30.18 -10.25 -14.80
C PRO A 184 -29.97 -10.56 -13.30
N VAL A 185 -29.99 -9.51 -12.46
CA VAL A 185 -29.90 -9.63 -11.00
C VAL A 185 -31.10 -8.99 -10.32
N THR A 186 -31.51 -9.56 -9.18
CA THR A 186 -32.58 -9.00 -8.36
C THR A 186 -32.03 -7.88 -7.48
N VAL A 187 -32.65 -6.71 -7.53
CA VAL A 187 -32.24 -5.53 -6.75
C VAL A 187 -33.37 -5.03 -5.88
N THR A 188 -33.01 -4.27 -4.85
CA THR A 188 -33.94 -3.42 -4.12
C THR A 188 -33.82 -1.99 -4.60
N THR A 189 -34.95 -1.29 -4.69
CA THR A 189 -35.02 0.09 -5.17
C THR A 189 -35.80 0.95 -4.18
N THR A 190 -35.20 2.05 -3.73
CA THR A 190 -35.84 3.03 -2.86
C THR A 190 -35.76 4.41 -3.50
N LYS A 191 -36.83 5.21 -3.38
CA LYS A 191 -36.87 6.57 -3.92
C LYS A 191 -37.06 7.57 -2.78
N ASP A 192 -36.17 8.56 -2.70
CA ASP A 192 -36.23 9.68 -1.78
C ASP A 192 -36.00 11.00 -2.54
N GLY A 193 -37.03 11.84 -2.59
CA GLY A 193 -37.03 13.04 -3.43
C GLY A 193 -36.71 12.71 -4.89
N ASP A 194 -35.65 13.36 -5.40
CA ASP A 194 -35.18 13.27 -6.77
C ASP A 194 -34.16 12.12 -6.99
N THR A 195 -33.91 11.29 -5.96
CA THR A 195 -32.90 10.22 -6.01
C THR A 195 -33.57 8.86 -5.87
N THR A 196 -33.25 7.93 -6.78
CA THR A 196 -33.59 6.51 -6.68
C THR A 196 -32.33 5.72 -6.39
N THR A 197 -32.25 5.09 -5.21
CA THR A 197 -31.14 4.23 -4.82
C THR A 197 -31.46 2.78 -5.19
N ILE A 198 -30.49 2.11 -5.81
CA ILE A 198 -30.54 0.71 -6.21
C ILE A 198 -29.49 -0.03 -5.39
N VAL A 199 -29.88 -1.15 -4.76
CA VAL A 199 -28.96 -2.01 -4.02
C VAL A 199 -29.11 -3.45 -4.51
N TYR A 200 -27.99 -4.01 -4.96
CA TYR A 200 -27.80 -5.44 -5.18
C TYR A 200 -27.01 -6.00 -4.01
N SER A 201 -27.49 -7.10 -3.43
CA SER A 201 -26.80 -7.77 -2.32
C SER A 201 -26.68 -9.26 -2.58
N THR A 202 -25.54 -9.82 -2.21
CA THR A 202 -25.29 -11.25 -2.10
C THR A 202 -25.09 -11.64 -0.64
N ALA A 203 -24.99 -12.95 -0.38
CA ALA A 203 -24.69 -13.50 0.93
C ALA A 203 -23.82 -14.73 0.78
N TRP A 204 -23.05 -15.07 1.82
CA TRP A 204 -22.29 -16.31 1.86
C TRP A 204 -23.16 -17.53 1.51
N PRO A 205 -22.73 -18.43 0.61
CA PRO A 205 -21.41 -18.53 -0.02
C PRO A 205 -21.25 -17.79 -1.38
N ASP A 206 -22.29 -17.11 -1.85
CA ASP A 206 -22.36 -16.54 -3.20
C ASP A 206 -21.75 -15.13 -3.29
N LEU A 207 -20.49 -14.98 -2.86
CA LEU A 207 -19.78 -13.70 -2.91
C LEU A 207 -19.36 -13.32 -4.34
N LEU A 208 -19.32 -12.01 -4.63
CA LEU A 208 -18.73 -11.51 -5.87
C LEU A 208 -17.22 -11.73 -5.87
N ALA A 209 -16.68 -12.32 -6.94
CA ALA A 209 -15.26 -12.67 -7.08
C ALA A 209 -14.32 -11.49 -6.77
N SER A 210 -13.20 -11.81 -6.11
CA SER A 210 -12.11 -10.90 -5.70
C SER A 210 -11.46 -10.18 -6.87
N ALA A 211 -11.10 -8.90 -6.68
CA ALA A 211 -10.37 -8.07 -7.64
C ALA A 211 -10.93 -8.13 -9.08
N THR A 212 -12.25 -8.26 -9.21
CA THR A 212 -12.94 -8.47 -10.49
C THR A 212 -13.74 -7.23 -10.85
N THR A 213 -13.56 -6.74 -12.08
CA THR A 213 -14.36 -5.65 -12.63
C THR A 213 -15.64 -6.20 -13.23
N TYR A 214 -16.78 -5.74 -12.73
CA TYR A 214 -18.10 -6.12 -13.21
C TYR A 214 -18.74 -4.98 -13.99
N ALA A 215 -19.40 -5.30 -15.10
CA ALA A 215 -20.27 -4.37 -15.82
C ALA A 215 -21.68 -4.41 -15.21
N VAL A 216 -22.17 -3.25 -14.76
CA VAL A 216 -23.53 -3.06 -14.23
C VAL A 216 -24.35 -2.30 -15.26
N THR A 217 -25.35 -2.96 -15.84
CA THR A 217 -26.30 -2.34 -16.76
C THR A 217 -27.63 -2.10 -16.06
N VAL A 218 -28.13 -0.88 -16.13
CA VAL A 218 -29.40 -0.47 -15.53
C VAL A 218 -30.34 -0.02 -16.64
N ASP A 219 -31.42 -0.75 -16.80
CA ASP A 219 -32.53 -0.45 -17.69
C ASP A 219 -33.68 0.13 -16.84
N PHE A 220 -34.23 1.29 -17.21
CA PHE A 220 -35.32 1.93 -16.45
C PHE A 220 -36.18 2.84 -17.33
N GLU A 221 -37.32 3.27 -16.81
CA GLU A 221 -38.22 4.23 -17.44
C GLU A 221 -38.35 5.51 -16.59
N ASP A 222 -38.68 6.63 -17.25
CA ASP A 222 -39.18 7.82 -16.55
C ASP A 222 -40.71 7.78 -16.37
N SER A 223 -41.23 8.78 -15.67
CA SER A 223 -42.66 8.99 -15.41
C SER A 223 -43.50 9.20 -16.67
N SER A 224 -42.87 9.50 -17.80
CA SER A 224 -43.50 9.61 -19.13
C SER A 224 -43.37 8.32 -19.96
N LYS A 225 -42.80 7.24 -19.39
CA LYS A 225 -42.58 5.94 -20.04
C LYS A 225 -41.55 5.99 -21.16
N THR A 226 -40.62 6.93 -21.11
CA THR A 226 -39.40 6.89 -21.94
C THR A 226 -38.42 5.90 -21.31
N SER A 227 -37.87 4.99 -22.10
CA SER A 227 -36.88 4.01 -21.63
C SER A 227 -35.46 4.55 -21.74
N TYR A 228 -34.64 4.23 -20.74
CA TYR A 228 -33.23 4.55 -20.64
C TYR A 228 -32.43 3.28 -20.32
N SER A 229 -31.18 3.26 -20.76
CA SER A 229 -30.23 2.20 -20.45
C SER A 229 -28.85 2.81 -20.27
N ALA A 230 -28.15 2.41 -19.22
CA ALA A 230 -26.78 2.82 -18.96
C ALA A 230 -25.97 1.65 -18.42
N THR A 231 -24.72 1.54 -18.90
CA THR A 231 -23.75 0.58 -18.37
C THR A 231 -22.62 1.33 -17.69
N LYS A 232 -22.34 0.95 -16.44
CA LYS A 232 -21.21 1.39 -15.64
C LYS A 232 -20.42 0.17 -15.17
N SER A 233 -19.34 0.38 -14.44
CA SER A 233 -18.57 -0.72 -13.85
C SER A 233 -18.09 -0.36 -12.45
N PHE A 234 -17.86 -1.39 -11.64
CA PHE A 234 -17.10 -1.30 -10.40
C PHE A 234 -16.15 -2.50 -10.31
N THR A 235 -15.13 -2.38 -9.47
CA THR A 235 -14.19 -3.45 -9.19
C THR A 235 -14.32 -3.83 -7.72
N THR A 236 -14.53 -5.11 -7.43
CA THR A 236 -14.52 -5.61 -6.06
C THR A 236 -13.12 -5.48 -5.46
N PRO A 237 -13.00 -5.22 -4.13
CA PRO A 237 -11.69 -5.21 -3.49
C PRO A 237 -11.05 -6.61 -3.57
N PHE A 238 -9.72 -6.65 -3.48
CA PHE A 238 -9.02 -7.90 -3.32
C PHE A 238 -9.36 -8.53 -1.97
N TYR A 239 -9.64 -9.83 -2.00
CA TYR A 239 -9.64 -10.72 -0.86
C TYR A 239 -9.04 -12.07 -1.25
N ALA A 240 -8.28 -12.66 -0.33
CA ALA A 240 -7.73 -14.01 -0.51
C ALA A 240 -8.79 -15.08 -0.19
N THR A 241 -8.59 -16.32 -0.64
CA THR A 241 -9.39 -17.47 -0.19
C THR A 241 -8.47 -18.52 0.36
N LEU A 242 -8.65 -18.90 1.63
CA LEU A 242 -7.76 -19.87 2.28
C LEU A 242 -7.84 -21.22 1.55
N PRO A 243 -6.69 -21.86 1.23
CA PRO A 243 -6.65 -23.08 0.45
C PRO A 243 -7.11 -24.27 1.29
N TRP A 244 -8.03 -25.08 0.76
CA TRP A 244 -8.63 -26.25 1.42
C TRP A 244 -7.63 -27.22 2.10
N ALA A 245 -6.37 -27.27 1.65
CA ALA A 245 -5.36 -28.22 2.10
C ALA A 245 -4.71 -27.89 3.46
N ASN A 246 -4.84 -26.66 3.98
CA ASN A 246 -4.04 -26.20 5.13
C ASN A 246 -4.85 -26.02 6.43
N GLY A 247 -6.18 -26.14 6.38
CA GLY A 247 -7.04 -26.08 7.56
C GLY A 247 -7.17 -27.44 8.24
N SER A 248 -6.94 -27.51 9.55
CA SER A 248 -7.36 -28.66 10.36
C SER A 248 -8.81 -28.49 10.83
N ARG A 249 -9.42 -29.55 11.36
CA ARG A 249 -10.82 -29.48 11.83
C ARG A 249 -10.94 -28.52 13.03
N PRO A 250 -12.05 -27.77 13.17
CA PRO A 250 -12.34 -26.98 14.38
C PRO A 250 -12.19 -27.83 15.65
N GLY A 251 -11.71 -27.24 16.74
CA GLY A 251 -11.49 -27.95 18.01
C GLY A 251 -10.40 -29.03 18.00
N THR A 252 -9.52 -29.06 17.00
CA THR A 252 -8.28 -29.88 17.02
C THR A 252 -7.07 -29.16 17.62
N GLY A 253 -7.23 -27.88 17.90
CA GLY A 253 -6.23 -27.07 18.60
C GLY A 253 -6.21 -27.44 20.05
N VAL A 254 -5.03 -27.40 20.65
CA VAL A 254 -4.88 -27.57 22.07
C VAL A 254 -5.27 -26.23 22.69
N ALA A 255 -6.53 -26.07 23.11
CA ALA A 255 -7.00 -24.86 23.79
C ALA A 255 -6.18 -24.50 25.06
N GLU A 256 -5.35 -25.43 25.52
CA GLU A 256 -4.42 -25.28 26.64
C GLU A 256 -3.05 -24.70 26.24
N GLU A 257 -2.78 -24.49 24.93
CA GLU A 257 -1.55 -23.90 24.39
C GLU A 257 -1.83 -22.67 23.48
N PRO A 258 -2.56 -21.64 23.96
CA PRO A 258 -2.76 -20.42 23.20
C PRO A 258 -1.47 -19.62 23.07
N GLY A 259 -1.35 -18.84 21.99
CA GLY A 259 -0.25 -17.89 21.82
C GLY A 259 0.40 -17.93 20.44
N PHE A 260 1.62 -17.39 20.40
CA PHE A 260 2.43 -17.21 19.20
C PHE A 260 3.84 -17.73 19.46
N ASN A 261 4.44 -18.22 18.38
CA ASN A 261 5.87 -18.39 18.28
C ASN A 261 6.45 -17.13 17.62
N ALA A 262 7.22 -16.34 18.37
CA ALA A 262 7.84 -15.12 17.87
C ALA A 262 9.34 -15.34 17.65
N ARG A 263 9.82 -15.31 16.41
CA ARG A 263 11.27 -15.22 16.14
C ARG A 263 11.67 -13.77 15.95
N ILE A 264 12.56 -13.28 16.80
CA ILE A 264 13.03 -11.89 16.73
C ILE A 264 14.50 -11.85 16.34
N TRP A 265 14.82 -10.97 15.39
CA TRP A 265 16.16 -10.73 14.89
C TRP A 265 16.44 -9.23 14.91
N GLN A 266 17.54 -8.83 15.52
CA GLN A 266 18.06 -7.46 15.38
C GLN A 266 19.41 -7.52 14.68
N LEU A 267 19.61 -6.66 13.69
CA LEU A 267 20.93 -6.48 13.07
C LEU A 267 21.71 -5.38 13.80
N GLU A 268 23.02 -5.57 13.94
CA GLU A 268 23.89 -4.55 14.54
C GLU A 268 23.89 -3.28 13.70
N GLN A 269 23.53 -2.15 14.31
CA GLN A 269 23.70 -0.83 13.72
C GLN A 269 25.12 -0.34 14.02
N ALA A 270 25.90 0.03 13.00
CA ALA A 270 27.22 0.60 13.26
C ALA A 270 27.06 1.89 14.09
N VAL A 271 27.70 1.92 15.26
CA VAL A 271 27.59 2.98 16.29
C VAL A 271 27.96 4.41 15.85
N ASP A 272 28.31 4.63 14.57
CA ASP A 272 28.58 5.94 13.97
C ASP A 272 27.53 6.25 12.87
N ALA A 273 26.34 6.67 13.29
CA ALA A 273 25.19 7.03 12.45
C ALA A 273 25.42 8.27 11.56
N VAL A 274 26.27 8.17 10.53
CA VAL A 274 26.40 9.19 9.47
C VAL A 274 26.35 8.59 8.05
N ALA A 275 26.18 7.27 7.90
CA ALA A 275 25.99 6.64 6.59
C ALA A 275 24.62 5.93 6.51
N PRO A 276 23.81 6.17 5.45
CA PRO A 276 22.52 5.49 5.22
C PRO A 276 22.65 4.00 4.85
N ALA A 277 23.77 3.36 5.18
CA ALA A 277 24.09 1.98 4.82
C ALA A 277 23.79 0.95 5.93
N ASP A 278 23.61 1.41 7.18
CA ASP A 278 23.46 0.54 8.36
C ASP A 278 22.03 0.52 8.93
N VAL A 279 21.10 1.21 8.26
CA VAL A 279 19.66 1.14 8.54
C VAL A 279 19.07 0.09 7.62
N MET A 280 18.32 -0.85 8.19
CA MET A 280 17.62 -1.88 7.45
C MET A 280 16.70 -1.19 6.42
N VAL A 281 16.65 -1.69 5.19
CA VAL A 281 15.65 -1.20 4.23
C VAL A 281 14.34 -1.92 4.57
N PRO A 282 13.23 -1.21 4.86
CA PRO A 282 11.97 -1.84 5.24
C PRO A 282 11.31 -2.45 4.00
N ASN A 283 11.87 -3.57 3.57
CA ASN A 283 11.46 -4.35 2.42
C ASN A 283 11.21 -5.79 2.85
N ILE A 284 10.06 -6.34 2.47
CA ILE A 284 9.67 -7.68 2.93
C ILE A 284 10.69 -8.75 2.53
N GLU A 285 11.18 -8.74 1.29
CA GLU A 285 12.13 -9.74 0.80
C GLU A 285 13.47 -9.66 1.55
N TRP A 286 13.85 -8.46 1.99
CA TRP A 286 14.98 -8.27 2.89
C TRP A 286 14.73 -8.86 4.28
N GLY A 287 13.55 -8.61 4.87
CA GLY A 287 13.18 -9.18 6.18
C GLY A 287 13.15 -10.70 6.19
N GLU A 288 12.69 -11.31 5.09
CA GLU A 288 12.77 -12.75 4.92
C GLU A 288 14.22 -13.26 4.94
N ALA A 289 15.17 -12.50 4.38
CA ALA A 289 16.59 -12.84 4.44
C ALA A 289 17.20 -12.63 5.83
N VAL A 290 16.71 -11.64 6.59
CA VAL A 290 17.10 -11.38 7.99
C VAL A 290 16.64 -12.52 8.89
N ILE A 291 15.36 -12.89 8.87
CA ILE A 291 14.83 -14.00 9.67
C ILE A 291 15.48 -15.34 9.28
N ALA A 292 15.87 -15.51 8.01
CA ALA A 292 16.61 -16.68 7.56
C ALA A 292 18.10 -16.69 7.97
N GLY A 293 18.61 -15.63 8.60
CA GLY A 293 20.01 -15.50 9.01
C GLY A 293 21.00 -15.31 7.85
N LEU A 294 20.51 -14.89 6.68
CA LEU A 294 21.32 -14.68 5.48
C LEU A 294 21.91 -13.27 5.41
N ALA A 295 21.29 -12.30 6.09
CA ALA A 295 21.70 -10.89 6.04
C ALA A 295 22.87 -10.55 7.00
N GLY A 296 22.90 -11.14 8.19
CA GLY A 296 23.90 -10.84 9.22
C GLY A 296 23.60 -11.55 10.54
N PRO A 297 24.51 -11.50 11.53
CA PRO A 297 24.29 -12.13 12.83
C PRO A 297 23.11 -11.48 13.59
N ASN A 298 22.42 -12.27 14.42
CA ASN A 298 21.42 -11.74 15.36
C ASN A 298 22.12 -11.18 16.59
N VAL A 299 21.83 -9.92 16.94
CA VAL A 299 22.34 -9.27 18.17
C VAL A 299 21.26 -9.01 19.22
N ALA A 300 20.03 -9.51 19.02
CA ALA A 300 18.95 -9.44 20.01
C ALA A 300 19.35 -10.09 21.35
N ASP A 301 18.78 -9.60 22.46
CA ASP A 301 18.91 -10.25 23.76
C ASP A 301 18.05 -11.50 23.82
N LEU A 302 18.71 -12.65 23.67
CA LEU A 302 18.05 -13.95 23.63
C LEU A 302 17.61 -14.46 25.02
N PHE A 303 17.67 -13.63 26.07
CA PHE A 303 17.13 -13.98 27.37
C PHE A 303 15.61 -14.24 27.29
N GLY A 304 15.22 -15.48 27.58
CA GLY A 304 13.81 -15.92 27.49
C GLY A 304 13.47 -16.65 26.19
N ALA A 305 14.36 -16.70 25.20
CA ALA A 305 14.19 -17.54 24.03
C ALA A 305 14.34 -19.03 24.40
N VAL A 306 13.50 -19.89 23.81
CA VAL A 306 13.50 -21.35 24.02
C VAL A 306 14.33 -22.10 22.98
N ASP A 307 14.64 -21.47 21.85
CA ASP A 307 15.51 -21.99 20.78
C ASP A 307 16.12 -20.82 20.01
N GLU A 308 17.39 -20.50 20.29
CA GLU A 308 18.20 -19.34 19.85
C GLU A 308 17.42 -18.02 19.68
N ASN A 309 16.55 -17.89 18.68
CA ASN A 309 15.80 -16.68 18.34
C ASN A 309 14.29 -16.76 18.65
N LEU A 310 13.78 -17.87 19.16
CA LEU A 310 12.35 -18.15 19.34
C LEU A 310 11.87 -17.81 20.77
N PHE A 311 10.97 -16.83 20.87
CA PHE A 311 10.27 -16.42 22.08
C PHE A 311 8.81 -16.90 22.05
N PRO A 312 8.38 -17.71 23.04
CA PRO A 312 6.96 -18.00 23.22
C PRO A 312 6.23 -16.74 23.72
N VAL A 313 5.11 -16.41 23.08
CA VAL A 313 4.22 -15.31 23.49
C VAL A 313 2.86 -15.93 23.79
N ASP A 314 2.51 -16.09 25.07
CA ASP A 314 1.25 -16.71 25.51
C ASP A 314 0.05 -15.74 25.52
N THR A 315 0.31 -14.44 25.30
CA THR A 315 -0.68 -13.36 25.25
C THR A 315 -0.96 -12.95 23.81
N VAL A 316 -0.71 -11.69 23.45
CA VAL A 316 -1.10 -11.03 22.21
C VAL A 316 0.13 -10.44 21.55
N ILE A 317 0.08 -10.22 20.23
CA ILE A 317 1.05 -9.35 19.56
C ILE A 317 0.56 -7.91 19.72
N ASN A 318 1.06 -7.21 20.74
CA ASN A 318 0.85 -5.78 20.98
C ASN A 318 2.17 -5.15 21.45
N PHE A 319 3.15 -5.06 20.55
CA PHE A 319 4.53 -4.71 20.90
C PHE A 319 4.89 -3.28 20.52
N ASN A 320 5.67 -2.65 21.38
CA ASN A 320 6.17 -1.28 21.21
C ASN A 320 7.54 -1.13 21.90
N GLN A 321 8.49 -0.43 21.27
CA GLN A 321 9.77 -0.08 21.91
C GLN A 321 9.57 0.79 23.17
N ASP A 322 8.65 1.75 23.10
CA ASP A 322 8.39 2.75 24.14
C ASP A 322 7.26 2.32 25.10
N HIS A 323 7.00 1.02 25.20
CA HIS A 323 5.90 0.39 25.96
C HIS A 323 5.69 0.96 27.37
N ALA A 324 6.77 1.36 28.06
CA ALA A 324 6.72 1.89 29.42
C ALA A 324 6.33 3.37 29.52
N THR A 325 6.47 4.16 28.45
CA THR A 325 6.43 5.63 28.49
C THR A 325 5.52 6.29 27.46
N GLY A 326 5.14 5.60 26.38
CA GLY A 326 4.30 6.16 25.33
C GLY A 326 3.67 5.06 24.50
N PRO A 327 2.38 4.73 24.69
CA PRO A 327 1.75 3.70 23.89
C PRO A 327 1.63 4.11 22.42
N ILE A 328 1.79 3.16 21.51
CA ILE A 328 1.75 3.36 20.05
C ILE A 328 0.87 2.27 19.44
N GLY A 329 -0.09 2.67 18.60
CA GLY A 329 -1.02 1.76 17.94
C GLY A 329 -2.46 1.96 18.40
N ASN A 330 -3.27 0.92 18.30
CA ASN A 330 -4.69 0.91 18.64
C ASN A 330 -4.96 0.46 20.07
N PHE A 331 -4.09 -0.37 20.65
CA PHE A 331 -4.35 -1.07 21.90
C PHE A 331 -3.43 -0.59 23.01
N THR A 332 -3.88 -0.72 24.26
CA THR A 332 -3.07 -0.42 25.45
C THR A 332 -3.48 -1.33 26.61
N PRO A 333 -2.55 -1.68 27.54
CA PRO A 333 -1.13 -1.33 27.53
C PRO A 333 -0.32 -2.12 26.50
N ASP A 334 0.82 -1.57 26.08
CA ASP A 334 1.75 -2.25 25.17
C ASP A 334 2.74 -3.12 25.96
N ASP A 335 3.19 -4.20 25.31
CA ASP A 335 4.25 -5.06 25.79
C ASP A 335 5.60 -4.69 25.12
N PRO A 336 6.74 -4.94 25.79
CA PRO A 336 8.05 -4.78 25.15
C PRO A 336 8.21 -5.74 23.98
N ILE A 337 8.93 -5.32 22.94
CA ILE A 337 9.36 -6.22 21.86
C ILE A 337 10.39 -7.22 22.45
N PRO A 338 10.16 -8.55 22.35
CA PRO A 338 11.07 -9.52 22.95
C PRO A 338 12.50 -9.41 22.42
N GLY A 339 13.47 -9.33 23.33
CA GLY A 339 14.89 -9.27 23.00
C GLY A 339 15.40 -7.92 22.45
N ILE A 340 14.58 -6.88 22.46
CA ILE A 340 14.94 -5.52 22.01
C ILE A 340 14.94 -4.55 23.21
N PRO A 341 15.95 -3.66 23.35
CA PRO A 341 17.15 -3.58 22.53
C PRO A 341 18.05 -4.79 22.71
N GLY A 342 18.81 -5.11 21.68
CA GLY A 342 19.81 -6.16 21.69
C GLY A 342 20.95 -5.90 22.68
N LEU A 343 21.71 -6.96 22.98
CA LEU A 343 22.75 -6.91 24.03
C LEU A 343 23.84 -5.89 23.70
N GLY A 344 23.93 -4.85 24.54
CA GLY A 344 24.93 -3.79 24.40
C GLY A 344 24.54 -2.67 23.44
N LEU A 345 23.32 -2.72 22.87
CA LEU A 345 22.75 -1.65 22.07
C LEU A 345 21.96 -0.67 22.94
N THR A 346 21.84 0.56 22.46
CA THR A 346 20.98 1.59 23.07
C THR A 346 19.84 2.00 22.14
N LEU A 347 19.73 1.35 20.98
CA LEU A 347 18.77 1.66 19.93
C LEU A 347 17.93 0.40 19.64
N ASP A 348 16.68 0.66 19.29
CA ASP A 348 15.63 -0.34 19.06
C ASP A 348 15.38 -0.54 17.56
N ASP A 349 16.29 -0.07 16.71
CA ASP A 349 16.17 -0.13 15.24
C ASP A 349 16.62 -1.50 14.66
N ASN A 350 16.37 -1.71 13.36
CA ASN A 350 16.83 -2.85 12.55
C ASN A 350 16.25 -4.21 12.98
N ILE A 351 14.96 -4.24 13.31
CA ILE A 351 14.28 -5.43 13.79
C ILE A 351 13.58 -6.17 12.64
N ALA A 352 13.71 -7.49 12.58
CA ALA A 352 12.77 -8.35 11.89
C ALA A 352 12.10 -9.29 12.91
N GLY A 353 10.77 -9.38 12.84
CA GLY A 353 9.96 -10.30 13.62
C GLY A 353 9.20 -11.29 12.75
N GLU A 354 9.15 -12.55 13.14
CA GLU A 354 8.27 -13.57 12.56
C GLU A 354 7.34 -14.10 13.66
N PHE A 355 6.04 -13.90 13.49
CA PHE A 355 5.01 -14.36 14.42
C PHE A 355 4.18 -15.46 13.77
N VAL A 356 4.25 -16.68 14.30
CA VAL A 356 3.51 -17.84 13.79
C VAL A 356 2.50 -18.30 14.82
N THR A 357 1.27 -18.54 14.40
CA THR A 357 0.20 -19.09 15.24
C THR A 357 -0.81 -19.89 14.41
N TYR A 358 -1.73 -20.56 15.10
CA TYR A 358 -2.94 -21.12 14.52
C TYR A 358 -4.14 -20.29 14.96
N VAL A 359 -4.92 -19.79 14.00
CA VAL A 359 -6.15 -19.04 14.28
C VAL A 359 -7.35 -19.96 14.07
N GLU A 360 -8.23 -20.04 15.07
CA GLU A 360 -9.50 -20.75 14.95
C GLU A 360 -10.56 -19.85 14.31
N PHE A 361 -11.15 -20.33 13.22
CA PHE A 361 -12.32 -19.73 12.62
C PHE A 361 -13.51 -20.68 12.88
N PRO A 362 -14.47 -20.31 13.73
CA PRO A 362 -15.56 -21.20 14.13
C PRO A 362 -16.57 -21.44 13.01
N ASP A 363 -16.67 -20.51 12.07
CA ASP A 363 -17.60 -20.54 10.95
C ASP A 363 -16.86 -20.32 9.61
N PRO A 364 -17.38 -20.83 8.48
CA PRO A 364 -16.96 -20.38 7.18
C PRO A 364 -17.52 -18.98 6.89
N GLY A 365 -16.78 -18.16 6.16
CA GLY A 365 -17.25 -16.82 5.80
C GLY A 365 -16.16 -15.89 5.32
N PHE A 366 -16.54 -14.62 5.20
CA PHE A 366 -15.63 -13.51 4.95
C PHE A 366 -15.14 -12.95 6.29
N TYR A 367 -13.83 -12.77 6.39
CA TYR A 367 -13.16 -12.29 7.59
C TYR A 367 -12.27 -11.09 7.25
N GLN A 368 -12.15 -10.20 8.23
CA GLN A 368 -11.23 -9.08 8.21
C GLN A 368 -10.22 -9.19 9.35
N MET A 369 -8.97 -8.91 9.02
CA MET A 369 -7.89 -8.75 9.99
C MET A 369 -7.13 -7.47 9.69
N GLY A 370 -6.33 -7.03 10.64
CA GLY A 370 -5.41 -5.93 10.46
C GLY A 370 -4.09 -6.16 11.15
N VAL A 371 -3.08 -5.50 10.62
CA VAL A 371 -1.81 -5.28 11.31
C VAL A 371 -1.60 -3.78 11.43
N ASN A 372 -1.42 -3.30 12.66
CA ASN A 372 -0.85 -1.99 12.89
C ASN A 372 0.65 -2.18 12.97
N SER A 373 1.42 -1.47 12.15
CA SER A 373 2.88 -1.58 12.20
C SER A 373 3.54 -0.27 11.90
N ASP A 374 4.64 -0.01 12.60
CA ASP A 374 5.75 0.78 12.08
C ASP A 374 6.45 -0.07 11.02
N ASP A 375 6.70 0.54 9.87
CA ASP A 375 7.27 -0.08 8.68
C ASP A 375 6.52 -1.34 8.19
N GLY A 376 7.26 -2.30 7.63
CA GLY A 376 6.77 -3.34 6.73
C GLY A 376 6.23 -4.56 7.47
N PHE A 377 5.20 -5.19 6.92
CA PHE A 377 4.74 -6.50 7.37
C PHE A 377 4.15 -7.33 6.22
N ARG A 378 4.09 -8.66 6.39
CA ARG A 378 3.38 -9.58 5.49
C ARG A 378 2.72 -10.70 6.29
N VAL A 379 1.41 -10.87 6.12
CA VAL A 379 0.65 -12.01 6.64
C VAL A 379 0.44 -13.04 5.54
N THR A 380 0.81 -14.29 5.81
CA THR A 380 0.70 -15.44 4.89
C THR A 380 0.02 -16.63 5.55
N VAL A 381 -0.47 -17.57 4.73
CA VAL A 381 -1.03 -18.85 5.19
C VAL A 381 0.04 -19.94 5.19
N GLY A 382 0.23 -20.60 6.33
CA GLY A 382 1.19 -21.68 6.52
C GLY A 382 2.32 -21.32 7.48
N GLU A 383 3.02 -22.35 7.97
CA GLU A 383 4.22 -22.23 8.82
C GLU A 383 5.52 -22.13 7.99
N VAL A 384 5.42 -21.89 6.68
CA VAL A 384 6.55 -22.06 5.77
C VAL A 384 7.59 -20.96 6.02
N PRO A 385 8.86 -21.30 6.27
CA PRO A 385 9.94 -20.31 6.39
C PRO A 385 10.02 -19.44 5.12
N GLY A 386 10.43 -18.19 5.33
CA GLY A 386 10.54 -17.16 4.30
C GLY A 386 11.12 -17.64 2.99
N TRP A 387 10.29 -17.68 1.95
CA TRP A 387 10.73 -17.89 0.59
C TRP A 387 11.73 -16.80 0.21
N GLN A 388 12.95 -17.19 -0.15
CA GLN A 388 13.96 -16.24 -0.57
C GLN A 388 13.72 -15.85 -2.02
N ALA A 389 13.71 -14.54 -2.29
CA ALA A 389 13.48 -14.01 -3.63
C ALA A 389 14.52 -14.54 -4.64
N LEU A 390 15.76 -14.76 -4.19
CA LEU A 390 16.83 -15.41 -4.94
C LEU A 390 17.29 -16.68 -4.20
N GLU A 391 17.27 -17.81 -4.89
CA GLU A 391 17.76 -19.09 -4.36
C GLU A 391 18.66 -19.79 -5.38
N VAL A 392 19.78 -20.34 -4.93
CA VAL A 392 20.60 -21.25 -5.75
C VAL A 392 19.98 -22.64 -5.71
N LEU A 393 19.66 -23.18 -6.88
CA LEU A 393 19.16 -24.55 -7.03
C LEU A 393 20.30 -25.53 -7.32
N GLU A 394 21.26 -25.12 -8.16
CA GLU A 394 22.43 -25.92 -8.51
C GLU A 394 23.69 -25.04 -8.61
N PRO A 395 24.89 -25.57 -8.30
CA PRO A 395 25.11 -26.92 -7.80
C PRO A 395 24.68 -27.09 -6.33
N GLY A 396 24.17 -28.26 -5.98
CA GLY A 396 23.69 -28.58 -4.62
C GLY A 396 24.65 -28.28 -3.46
N GLY A 397 25.96 -28.15 -3.71
CA GLY A 397 26.96 -27.79 -2.70
C GLY A 397 26.90 -26.33 -2.22
N ILE A 398 26.24 -25.45 -2.96
CA ILE A 398 25.97 -24.04 -2.59
C ILE A 398 24.48 -23.70 -2.68
N ALA A 399 23.61 -24.71 -2.76
CA ALA A 399 22.17 -24.51 -2.85
C ALA A 399 21.63 -23.84 -1.58
N GLY A 400 20.62 -23.00 -1.76
CA GLY A 400 19.99 -22.23 -0.68
C GLY A 400 19.79 -20.76 -1.04
N GLY A 401 19.10 -20.06 -0.14
CA GLY A 401 18.78 -18.66 -0.30
C GLY A 401 20.00 -17.75 -0.36
N ILE A 402 19.89 -16.66 -1.12
CA ILE A 402 20.86 -15.56 -1.15
C ILE A 402 20.14 -14.29 -0.71
N ALA A 403 20.68 -13.62 0.32
CA ALA A 403 20.19 -12.31 0.73
C ALA A 403 20.30 -11.34 -0.46
N CYS A 404 19.17 -10.76 -0.85
CA CYS A 404 19.10 -9.86 -1.99
C CYS A 404 18.10 -8.74 -1.75
N MET A 405 18.33 -7.60 -2.41
CA MET A 405 17.37 -6.51 -2.47
C MET A 405 16.76 -6.46 -3.87
N PRO A 406 15.44 -6.65 -4.02
CA PRO A 406 14.75 -6.45 -5.29
C PRO A 406 14.70 -4.96 -5.65
N ALA A 407 14.95 -4.65 -6.92
CA ALA A 407 14.78 -3.29 -7.44
C ALA A 407 13.41 -3.16 -8.11
N THR A 408 12.33 -3.31 -7.34
CA THR A 408 10.95 -3.17 -7.83
C THR A 408 10.44 -1.74 -7.63
N PRO A 409 9.33 -1.33 -8.28
CA PRO A 409 8.78 0.00 -8.06
C PRO A 409 8.34 0.23 -6.61
N SER A 410 7.92 -0.83 -5.90
CA SER A 410 7.52 -0.77 -4.49
C SER A 410 8.68 -0.45 -3.54
N THR A 411 9.93 -0.73 -3.94
CA THR A 411 11.14 -0.39 -3.18
C THR A 411 11.79 0.92 -3.65
N GLY A 412 11.17 1.64 -4.59
CA GLY A 412 11.79 2.78 -5.27
C GLY A 412 12.87 2.38 -6.29
N GLY A 413 12.94 1.09 -6.64
CA GLY A 413 13.87 0.55 -7.62
C GLY A 413 13.42 0.72 -9.08
N ILE A 414 14.35 0.42 -9.99
CA ILE A 414 14.18 0.67 -11.44
C ILE A 414 13.58 -0.49 -12.25
N GLY A 415 13.57 -1.71 -11.71
CA GLY A 415 13.07 -2.90 -12.39
C GLY A 415 11.55 -3.06 -12.28
N PRO A 416 10.97 -4.02 -13.02
CA PRO A 416 9.59 -4.45 -12.83
C PRO A 416 9.45 -5.24 -11.51
N ALA A 417 8.22 -5.58 -11.15
CA ALA A 417 7.95 -6.54 -10.07
C ALA A 417 8.65 -7.88 -10.33
N LEU A 418 9.00 -8.60 -9.26
CA LEU A 418 9.55 -9.95 -9.38
C LEU A 418 8.55 -10.90 -10.06
N PRO A 419 9.04 -11.86 -10.86
CA PRO A 419 8.18 -12.69 -11.70
C PRO A 419 7.39 -13.73 -10.88
N THR A 420 6.16 -13.98 -11.33
CA THR A 420 5.29 -15.08 -10.89
C THR A 420 4.69 -15.76 -12.14
N PRO A 421 5.01 -17.04 -12.45
CA PRO A 421 5.90 -17.93 -11.70
C PRO A 421 7.36 -17.43 -11.71
N ALA A 422 8.14 -17.89 -10.73
CA ALA A 422 9.56 -17.56 -10.62
C ALA A 422 10.34 -18.02 -11.86
N ILE A 423 11.38 -17.27 -12.23
CA ILE A 423 12.33 -17.66 -13.28
C ILE A 423 13.31 -18.65 -12.68
N GLU A 424 13.37 -19.85 -13.23
CA GLU A 424 14.44 -20.82 -12.96
C GLU A 424 15.33 -20.92 -14.21
N ALA A 425 16.56 -20.43 -14.10
CA ALA A 425 17.47 -20.36 -15.22
C ALA A 425 18.93 -20.42 -14.78
N GLU A 426 19.77 -20.84 -15.74
CA GLU A 426 21.22 -20.80 -15.56
C GLU A 426 21.71 -19.35 -15.52
N VAL A 427 22.73 -19.11 -14.71
CA VAL A 427 23.36 -17.81 -14.53
C VAL A 427 24.65 -17.75 -15.36
N VAL A 428 24.80 -16.67 -16.11
CA VAL A 428 25.96 -16.41 -16.95
C VAL A 428 26.60 -15.08 -16.53
N LEU A 429 27.92 -15.10 -16.32
CA LEU A 429 28.69 -13.89 -16.07
C LEU A 429 28.80 -13.10 -17.37
N VAL A 430 28.44 -11.82 -17.32
CA VAL A 430 28.57 -10.93 -18.48
C VAL A 430 30.06 -10.67 -18.77
N ASP A 431 30.43 -10.58 -20.05
CA ASP A 431 31.77 -10.17 -20.49
C ASP A 431 31.69 -8.88 -21.34
N PRO A 432 32.32 -7.76 -20.93
CA PRO A 432 33.03 -7.57 -19.66
C PRO A 432 32.07 -7.56 -18.46
N ALA A 433 32.55 -8.01 -17.29
CA ALA A 433 31.75 -8.17 -16.07
C ALA A 433 30.99 -6.91 -15.62
N LEU A 434 31.49 -5.72 -15.96
CA LEU A 434 30.84 -4.46 -15.64
C LEU A 434 29.67 -4.11 -16.57
N ALA A 435 29.51 -4.74 -17.73
CA ALA A 435 28.51 -4.40 -18.74
C ALA A 435 28.46 -2.91 -19.14
N CYS A 436 29.58 -2.19 -19.02
CA CYS A 436 29.67 -0.77 -19.37
C CYS A 436 29.91 -0.54 -20.87
N ASP A 437 30.44 -1.56 -21.55
CA ASP A 437 30.64 -1.60 -22.98
C ASP A 437 29.75 -2.67 -23.62
N ALA A 438 29.87 -2.87 -24.94
CA ALA A 438 29.16 -3.93 -25.63
C ALA A 438 29.46 -5.31 -25.02
N ILE A 439 28.42 -6.11 -24.79
CA ILE A 439 28.55 -7.46 -24.23
C ILE A 439 29.11 -8.40 -25.30
N ALA A 440 30.29 -8.95 -25.03
CA ALA A 440 31.02 -9.84 -25.94
C ALA A 440 30.40 -11.25 -26.02
N ASN A 441 29.83 -11.75 -24.92
CA ASN A 441 29.21 -13.07 -24.84
C ASN A 441 27.66 -13.01 -24.92
N ALA A 442 27.12 -12.10 -25.72
CA ALA A 442 25.67 -11.89 -25.82
C ALA A 442 24.89 -13.16 -26.20
N GLU A 443 25.44 -14.03 -27.05
CA GLU A 443 24.80 -15.30 -27.44
C GLU A 443 24.61 -16.26 -26.25
N GLU A 444 25.47 -16.19 -25.22
CA GLU A 444 25.36 -17.02 -24.02
C GLU A 444 24.29 -16.53 -23.05
N LEU A 445 23.89 -15.26 -23.13
CA LEU A 445 22.91 -14.63 -22.23
C LEU A 445 21.46 -14.87 -22.63
N ALA A 446 21.19 -15.25 -23.88
CA ALA A 446 19.83 -15.40 -24.38
C ALA A 446 19.02 -16.44 -23.57
N GLY A 447 17.96 -16.00 -22.90
CA GLY A 447 17.12 -16.84 -22.04
C GLY A 447 17.72 -17.17 -20.67
N LYS A 448 18.86 -16.55 -20.30
CA LYS A 448 19.60 -16.79 -19.06
C LYS A 448 19.53 -15.61 -18.11
N ILE A 449 19.99 -15.79 -16.86
CA ILE A 449 20.10 -14.70 -15.89
C ILE A 449 21.51 -14.13 -15.96
N ALA A 450 21.63 -12.83 -16.17
CA ALA A 450 22.91 -12.15 -16.26
C ALA A 450 23.45 -11.81 -14.86
N LEU A 451 24.67 -12.25 -14.54
CA LEU A 451 25.43 -11.80 -13.37
C LEU A 451 26.34 -10.64 -13.78
N ILE A 452 26.15 -9.48 -13.16
CA ILE A 452 26.85 -8.23 -13.52
C ILE A 452 27.49 -7.63 -12.26
N ASP A 453 28.71 -7.12 -12.42
CA ASP A 453 29.38 -6.34 -11.38
C ASP A 453 28.94 -4.88 -11.39
N ARG A 454 28.57 -4.35 -10.22
CA ARG A 454 28.44 -2.91 -9.99
C ARG A 454 29.77 -2.22 -10.30
N GLY A 455 29.70 -0.97 -10.74
CA GLY A 455 30.89 -0.16 -11.02
C GLY A 455 30.54 1.16 -11.66
N THR A 456 31.38 1.59 -12.61
CA THR A 456 31.48 2.98 -13.08
C THR A 456 30.31 3.50 -13.92
N CYS A 457 29.58 2.63 -14.62
CA CYS A 457 28.40 3.01 -15.41
C CYS A 457 27.09 2.77 -14.62
N THR A 458 25.98 3.34 -15.10
CA THR A 458 24.69 3.29 -14.40
C THR A 458 24.09 1.89 -14.35
N PHE A 459 23.27 1.61 -13.33
CA PHE A 459 22.50 0.36 -13.25
C PHE A 459 21.58 0.18 -14.48
N THR A 460 20.89 1.25 -14.89
CA THR A 460 20.04 1.26 -16.08
C THR A 460 20.78 0.79 -17.32
N ASP A 461 21.96 1.34 -17.61
CA ASP A 461 22.71 0.99 -18.82
C ASP A 461 23.16 -0.47 -18.80
N LYS A 462 23.62 -0.96 -17.64
CA LYS A 462 24.04 -2.36 -17.43
C LYS A 462 22.88 -3.32 -17.72
N ILE A 463 21.71 -3.06 -17.13
CA ILE A 463 20.55 -3.94 -17.23
C ILE A 463 19.94 -3.89 -18.63
N ASN A 464 19.87 -2.72 -19.26
CA ASN A 464 19.38 -2.60 -20.63
C ASN A 464 20.26 -3.35 -21.63
N ARG A 465 21.59 -3.29 -21.50
CA ARG A 465 22.48 -4.09 -22.37
C ARG A 465 22.28 -5.59 -22.17
N ALA A 466 22.09 -6.05 -20.94
CA ALA A 466 21.79 -7.45 -20.67
C ALA A 466 20.44 -7.88 -21.28
N ALA A 467 19.42 -7.03 -21.16
CA ALA A 467 18.11 -7.26 -21.79
C ALA A 467 18.21 -7.31 -23.33
N GLU A 468 18.99 -6.39 -23.94
CA GLU A 468 19.27 -6.39 -25.38
C GLU A 468 20.03 -7.64 -25.84
N ALA A 469 20.87 -8.21 -24.99
CA ALA A 469 21.53 -9.51 -25.21
C ALA A 469 20.59 -10.72 -24.96
N GLY A 470 19.33 -10.49 -24.57
CA GLY A 470 18.33 -11.52 -24.38
C GLY A 470 18.29 -12.14 -22.98
N ALA A 471 18.97 -11.55 -21.99
CA ALA A 471 18.85 -11.98 -20.60
C ALA A 471 17.42 -11.78 -20.08
N VAL A 472 16.95 -12.69 -19.23
CA VAL A 472 15.58 -12.65 -18.68
C VAL A 472 15.49 -12.01 -17.30
N ALA A 473 16.63 -11.88 -16.60
CA ALA A 473 16.78 -11.13 -15.37
C ALA A 473 18.25 -10.80 -15.11
N VAL A 474 18.51 -9.92 -14.13
CA VAL A 474 19.86 -9.53 -13.71
C VAL A 474 20.06 -9.78 -12.21
N ILE A 475 21.20 -10.38 -11.87
CA ILE A 475 21.76 -10.36 -10.52
C ILE A 475 22.92 -9.37 -10.54
N MET A 476 22.78 -8.26 -9.83
CA MET A 476 23.82 -7.26 -9.65
C MET A 476 24.66 -7.61 -8.42
N VAL A 477 25.97 -7.75 -8.58
CA VAL A 477 26.90 -7.93 -7.46
C VAL A 477 27.34 -6.56 -6.98
N ASN A 478 27.05 -6.23 -5.72
CA ASN A 478 27.54 -4.98 -5.15
C ASN A 478 29.08 -4.99 -5.04
N GLU A 479 29.70 -3.81 -5.06
CA GLU A 479 31.16 -3.63 -4.95
C GLU A 479 31.58 -2.97 -3.62
N ARG A 480 30.60 -2.55 -2.84
CA ARG A 480 30.74 -1.80 -1.59
C ARG A 480 30.08 -2.57 -0.44
N SER A 481 30.44 -2.20 0.79
CA SER A 481 29.79 -2.69 2.02
C SER A 481 28.50 -1.93 2.36
N ASP A 482 28.03 -1.03 1.47
CA ASP A 482 26.84 -0.19 1.67
C ASP A 482 25.52 -0.93 1.36
N PHE A 483 25.44 -2.19 1.77
CA PHE A 483 24.37 -3.11 1.42
C PHE A 483 23.55 -3.48 2.67
N PRO A 484 22.20 -3.56 2.58
CA PRO A 484 21.37 -3.49 1.37
C PRO A 484 21.21 -2.08 0.79
N LEU A 485 20.92 -1.98 -0.52
CA LEU A 485 20.62 -0.71 -1.19
C LEU A 485 19.59 -0.87 -2.32
N VAL A 486 18.90 0.22 -2.62
CA VAL A 486 17.97 0.31 -3.75
C VAL A 486 18.70 0.75 -5.02
N MET A 487 18.58 -0.02 -6.12
CA MET A 487 19.12 0.37 -7.42
C MET A 487 18.25 1.46 -8.06
N GLY A 488 18.72 2.71 -8.04
CA GLY A 488 18.07 3.86 -8.67
C GLY A 488 18.51 4.12 -10.13
N GLY A 489 17.75 4.94 -10.85
CA GLY A 489 17.98 5.25 -12.27
C GLY A 489 16.68 5.36 -13.08
N ASN A 490 16.77 5.25 -14.40
CA ASN A 490 15.59 5.15 -15.26
C ASN A 490 15.04 3.70 -15.24
N PRO A 491 13.71 3.52 -15.38
CA PRO A 491 13.10 2.19 -15.40
C PRO A 491 13.67 1.25 -16.46
N VAL A 492 13.74 -0.03 -16.14
CA VAL A 492 14.24 -1.13 -16.99
C VAL A 492 13.18 -2.23 -17.15
N THR A 493 13.33 -3.11 -18.14
CA THR A 493 12.26 -4.03 -18.56
C THR A 493 12.35 -5.45 -18.00
N ILE A 494 13.49 -5.84 -17.43
CA ILE A 494 13.71 -7.18 -16.88
C ILE A 494 13.90 -7.11 -15.36
N PRO A 495 13.41 -8.13 -14.60
CA PRO A 495 13.60 -8.20 -13.15
C PRO A 495 15.08 -8.12 -12.77
N CYS A 496 15.38 -7.41 -11.69
CA CYS A 496 16.73 -7.31 -11.19
C CYS A 496 16.80 -7.25 -9.67
N VAL A 497 17.81 -7.91 -9.12
CA VAL A 497 18.15 -7.91 -7.69
C VAL A 497 19.60 -7.50 -7.52
N ILE A 498 19.94 -6.96 -6.36
CA ILE A 498 21.33 -6.72 -5.96
C ILE A 498 21.67 -7.61 -4.75
N ILE A 499 22.89 -8.13 -4.72
CA ILE A 499 23.40 -9.03 -3.68
C ILE A 499 24.71 -8.52 -3.07
N TYR A 500 25.08 -9.11 -1.94
CA TYR A 500 26.36 -8.87 -1.29
C TYR A 500 27.56 -9.24 -2.18
N PRO A 501 28.72 -8.54 -2.03
CA PRO A 501 29.94 -8.88 -2.75
C PRO A 501 30.43 -10.31 -2.51
N GLN A 502 30.35 -10.81 -1.25
CA GLN A 502 30.79 -12.16 -0.91
C GLN A 502 29.92 -13.24 -1.56
N ASP A 503 28.62 -13.01 -1.71
CA ASP A 503 27.74 -13.96 -2.37
C ASP A 503 27.96 -13.94 -3.88
N GLY A 504 28.18 -12.75 -4.47
CA GLY A 504 28.59 -12.64 -5.87
C GLY A 504 29.89 -13.38 -6.17
N ALA A 505 30.88 -13.37 -5.26
CA ALA A 505 32.10 -14.17 -5.40
C ALA A 505 31.80 -15.68 -5.42
N LYS A 506 30.95 -16.18 -4.49
CA LYS A 506 30.52 -17.59 -4.47
C LYS A 506 29.80 -17.98 -5.77
N LEU A 507 28.92 -17.12 -6.29
CA LEU A 507 28.22 -17.37 -7.56
C LEU A 507 29.19 -17.46 -8.75
N LYS A 508 30.17 -16.54 -8.83
CA LYS A 508 31.18 -16.52 -9.91
C LYS A 508 32.04 -17.79 -9.95
N GLU A 509 32.34 -18.38 -8.80
CA GLU A 509 33.11 -19.64 -8.73
C GLU A 509 32.37 -20.84 -9.34
N ASN A 510 31.05 -20.74 -9.54
CA ASN A 510 30.18 -21.83 -9.99
C ASN A 510 29.53 -21.59 -11.38
N ILE A 511 29.96 -20.55 -12.10
CA ILE A 511 29.49 -20.25 -13.47
C ILE A 511 29.73 -21.44 -14.40
N GLY A 512 28.74 -21.76 -15.24
CA GLY A 512 28.72 -22.94 -16.12
C GLY A 512 27.99 -24.15 -15.53
N SER A 513 27.63 -24.11 -14.24
CA SER A 513 26.71 -25.07 -13.60
C SER A 513 25.67 -24.40 -12.68
N LEU A 514 25.75 -23.07 -12.54
CA LEU A 514 24.92 -22.30 -11.62
C LEU A 514 23.51 -22.14 -12.18
N VAL A 515 22.51 -22.66 -11.47
CA VAL A 515 21.09 -22.45 -11.74
C VAL A 515 20.44 -21.84 -10.51
N VAL A 516 19.67 -20.78 -10.71
CA VAL A 516 18.99 -20.07 -9.64
C VAL A 516 17.50 -19.96 -9.92
N ARG A 517 16.73 -19.79 -8.86
CA ARG A 517 15.35 -19.34 -8.87
C ARG A 517 15.30 -17.87 -8.46
N LEU A 518 14.65 -17.05 -9.27
CA LEU A 518 14.36 -15.64 -8.97
C LEU A 518 12.87 -15.39 -9.11
N GLY A 519 12.20 -14.98 -8.04
CA GLY A 519 10.78 -14.68 -8.11
C GLY A 519 10.14 -14.32 -6.78
N THR A 520 8.86 -14.01 -6.88
CA THR A 520 8.01 -13.64 -5.75
C THR A 520 7.67 -14.86 -4.89
N ASP A 521 7.56 -14.68 -3.57
CA ASP A 521 7.04 -15.72 -2.66
C ASP A 521 5.63 -16.16 -3.10
N PRO A 522 5.44 -17.46 -3.46
CA PRO A 522 4.15 -17.99 -3.90
C PRO A 522 3.20 -18.34 -2.75
N THR A 523 3.60 -18.19 -1.47
CA THR A 523 2.70 -18.39 -0.34
C THR A 523 1.49 -17.46 -0.46
N LEU A 524 0.31 -17.96 -0.05
CA LEU A 524 -0.89 -17.15 -0.12
C LEU A 524 -0.79 -16.00 0.88
N ARG A 525 -0.77 -14.78 0.36
CA ARG A 525 -0.75 -13.54 1.13
C ARG A 525 -2.16 -13.11 1.49
N LEU A 526 -2.35 -12.74 2.76
CA LEU A 526 -3.61 -12.18 3.25
C LEU A 526 -3.54 -10.65 3.31
N GLY A 527 -2.44 -10.11 3.84
CA GLY A 527 -2.20 -8.66 3.93
C GLY A 527 -0.70 -8.35 3.90
N GLU A 528 -0.34 -7.18 3.39
CA GLU A 528 1.05 -6.76 3.27
C GLU A 528 1.16 -5.24 3.23
N PHE A 529 2.18 -4.70 3.89
CA PHE A 529 2.72 -3.38 3.61
C PHE A 529 4.24 -3.53 3.42
N ASN A 530 4.76 -3.08 2.27
CA ASN A 530 6.16 -3.25 1.90
C ASN A 530 6.78 -1.86 1.69
N GLY A 531 7.41 -1.32 2.74
CA GLY A 531 7.99 0.01 2.73
C GLY A 531 8.11 0.59 4.13
N ALA A 532 8.53 1.85 4.18
CA ALA A 532 8.63 2.60 5.44
C ALA A 532 7.31 3.32 5.76
N ARG A 533 6.90 3.33 7.04
CA ARG A 533 5.79 4.15 7.55
C ARG A 533 5.86 4.23 9.07
N GLY A 534 5.30 5.28 9.67
CA GLY A 534 4.98 5.21 11.10
C GLY A 534 3.78 4.30 11.38
N ALA A 535 3.62 3.92 12.64
CA ALA A 535 2.50 3.15 13.18
C ALA A 535 1.15 3.42 12.49
N SER A 536 0.67 2.46 11.68
CA SER A 536 -0.58 2.60 10.94
C SER A 536 -1.22 1.24 10.62
N ASP A 537 -2.55 1.23 10.49
CA ASP A 537 -3.29 0.02 10.17
C ASP A 537 -3.18 -0.34 8.70
N THR A 538 -3.07 -1.64 8.44
CA THR A 538 -3.42 -2.23 7.15
C THR A 538 -4.51 -3.26 7.39
N ILE A 539 -5.73 -2.94 6.98
CA ILE A 539 -6.87 -3.87 7.04
C ILE A 539 -6.93 -4.69 5.77
N PHE A 540 -7.08 -6.00 5.90
CA PHE A 540 -7.13 -6.92 4.78
C PHE A 540 -8.22 -7.98 4.95
N ASN A 541 -8.62 -8.51 3.80
CA ASN A 541 -9.84 -9.29 3.64
C ASN A 541 -9.53 -10.68 3.13
N PHE A 542 -10.21 -11.70 3.64
CA PHE A 542 -10.08 -13.05 3.12
C PHE A 542 -11.32 -13.90 3.43
N VAL A 543 -11.46 -14.98 2.67
CA VAL A 543 -12.52 -15.96 2.83
C VAL A 543 -11.96 -17.23 3.45
N VAL A 544 -12.64 -17.68 4.50
CA VAL A 544 -12.44 -18.98 5.13
C VAL A 544 -13.54 -19.91 4.59
N PRO A 545 -13.23 -20.84 3.66
CA PRO A 545 -14.26 -21.67 3.05
C PRO A 545 -14.83 -22.72 4.01
N THR A 546 -14.08 -23.07 5.05
CA THR A 546 -14.48 -23.97 6.12
C THR A 546 -13.95 -23.52 7.45
N ALA A 547 -14.83 -23.59 8.46
CA ALA A 547 -14.43 -23.52 9.85
C ALA A 547 -13.24 -24.45 10.12
N GLY A 548 -12.29 -23.99 10.94
CA GLY A 548 -11.10 -24.78 11.29
C GLY A 548 -10.02 -23.96 11.96
N LEU A 549 -8.91 -24.62 12.26
CA LEU A 549 -7.67 -23.94 12.66
C LEU A 549 -6.77 -23.78 11.45
N TRP A 550 -6.25 -22.58 11.29
CA TRP A 550 -5.48 -22.19 10.11
C TRP A 550 -4.13 -21.61 10.55
N PRO A 551 -3.01 -22.15 10.04
CA PRO A 551 -1.69 -21.63 10.34
C PRO A 551 -1.52 -20.28 9.64
N LEU A 552 -1.23 -19.23 10.40
CA LEU A 552 -0.93 -17.91 9.90
C LEU A 552 0.46 -17.48 10.36
N ARG A 553 1.16 -16.77 9.48
CA ARG A 553 2.49 -16.21 9.74
C ARG A 553 2.48 -14.72 9.42
N CYS A 554 2.89 -13.90 10.36
CA CYS A 554 3.13 -12.47 10.18
C CYS A 554 4.64 -12.21 10.24
N LEU A 555 5.25 -11.79 9.12
CA LEU A 555 6.57 -11.16 9.12
C LEU A 555 6.39 -9.66 9.39
N TRP A 556 7.21 -9.09 10.24
CA TRP A 556 7.30 -7.65 10.51
C TRP A 556 8.75 -7.19 10.39
N LEU A 557 8.95 -5.95 9.95
CA LEU A 557 10.22 -5.29 9.84
C LEU A 557 10.11 -3.88 10.37
N GLU A 558 11.15 -3.45 11.07
CA GLU A 558 11.38 -2.07 11.45
C GLU A 558 12.80 -1.67 11.05
N ALA A 559 12.91 -0.52 10.38
CA ALA A 559 14.17 -0.03 9.84
C ALA A 559 14.88 0.92 10.79
N GLY A 560 14.21 2.03 11.11
CA GLY A 560 14.68 2.97 12.10
C GLY A 560 13.60 3.94 12.53
N GLY A 561 13.64 4.37 13.79
CA GLY A 561 12.73 5.37 14.34
C GLY A 561 11.82 4.82 15.42
N GLY A 562 10.51 4.74 15.12
CA GLY A 562 9.53 4.10 15.98
C GLY A 562 9.47 2.61 15.70
N ALA A 563 9.19 1.78 16.70
CA ALA A 563 8.97 0.35 16.50
C ALA A 563 7.70 -0.10 17.19
N ASN A 564 6.71 -0.54 16.41
CA ASN A 564 5.51 -1.17 16.94
C ASN A 564 4.91 -2.20 15.98
N VAL A 565 4.24 -3.20 16.55
CA VAL A 565 3.42 -4.15 15.79
C VAL A 565 2.25 -4.67 16.63
N GLU A 566 1.05 -4.62 16.05
CA GLU A 566 -0.18 -5.18 16.60
C GLU A 566 -0.85 -6.09 15.58
N TRP A 567 -1.34 -7.26 15.99
CA TRP A 567 -2.08 -8.15 15.08
C TRP A 567 -3.48 -8.43 15.62
N PHE A 568 -4.50 -8.04 14.85
CA PHE A 568 -5.89 -8.01 15.30
C PHE A 568 -6.89 -8.50 14.23
N SER A 569 -8.07 -8.90 14.69
CA SER A 569 -9.28 -9.12 13.88
C SER A 569 -10.16 -7.87 13.88
N VAL A 570 -11.06 -7.77 12.89
CA VAL A 570 -12.06 -6.68 12.82
C VAL A 570 -13.47 -7.29 12.78
N SER A 571 -14.33 -6.84 13.69
CA SER A 571 -15.74 -7.26 13.73
C SER A 571 -16.55 -6.66 12.57
N PRO A 572 -17.75 -7.20 12.26
CA PRO A 572 -18.65 -6.59 11.28
C PRO A 572 -19.04 -5.13 11.60
N GLU A 573 -19.01 -4.74 12.88
CA GLU A 573 -19.25 -3.37 13.34
C GLU A 573 -18.01 -2.47 13.25
N GLY A 574 -16.86 -3.02 12.87
CA GLY A 574 -15.58 -2.30 12.75
C GLY A 574 -14.78 -2.25 14.05
N GLU A 575 -15.15 -3.01 15.08
CA GLU A 575 -14.39 -3.10 16.33
C GLU A 575 -13.14 -3.95 16.11
N LYS A 576 -11.98 -3.48 16.62
CA LYS A 576 -10.71 -4.20 16.51
C LYS A 576 -10.46 -5.00 17.78
N VAL A 577 -9.99 -6.23 17.63
CA VAL A 577 -9.70 -7.14 18.74
C VAL A 577 -8.38 -7.86 18.50
N LEU A 578 -7.44 -7.77 19.44
CA LEU A 578 -6.16 -8.45 19.32
C LEU A 578 -6.35 -9.97 19.19
N LEU A 579 -5.57 -10.58 18.31
CA LEU A 579 -5.57 -12.03 18.20
C LEU A 579 -5.07 -12.65 19.51
N ASN A 580 -5.76 -13.69 19.99
CA ASN A 580 -5.55 -14.34 21.28
C ASN A 580 -5.91 -13.51 22.53
N ASP A 581 -6.69 -12.43 22.40
CA ASP A 581 -7.27 -11.75 23.55
C ASP A 581 -8.37 -12.60 24.22
N ALA A 582 -7.99 -13.33 25.27
CA ALA A 582 -8.91 -14.18 26.02
C ALA A 582 -10.07 -13.44 26.70
N ALA A 583 -9.98 -12.11 26.87
CA ALA A 583 -11.09 -11.32 27.41
C ALA A 583 -12.17 -11.04 26.35
N ASN A 584 -11.79 -11.08 25.06
CA ASN A 584 -12.64 -10.78 23.91
C ASN A 584 -12.40 -11.83 22.80
N PRO A 585 -12.79 -13.10 23.00
CA PRO A 585 -12.48 -14.19 22.09
C PRO A 585 -13.23 -14.15 20.75
#